data_AF-A0A966I8V8-F1
#
_entry.id   AF-A0A966I8V8-F1
#
_cell.length_a   1.000
_cell.length_b   1.000
_cell.length_c   1.000
_cell.angle_alpha   90.00
_cell.angle_beta   90.00
_cell.angle_gamma   90.00
#
_symmetry.space_group_name_H-M   'P 1'
#
loop_
_entity.id
_entity.type
_entity.pdbx_description
1 polymer ?
#
loop_
_entity_poly.entity_id
_entity_poly.type
_entity_poly.pdbx_seq_one_letter_code
_entity_poly.pdbx_strand_id
1 'polypeptide(L)' 'DSYEATVEGKVVNILVVGRIGMFYQTKDETETGVWNNDSQSWEIIDGYRRPVRDGIRMAKKLAPTDMLTIPVLKGGA' A
#
# COMPACT_ATOMS: atom_id res chain seq x y z
N ASP A 1 -4.85 4.86 7.38
CA ASP A 1 -3.63 5.45 7.98
C ASP A 1 -2.39 5.04 7.21
N SER A 2 -1.25 5.69 7.43
CA SER A 2 0.03 5.26 6.87
C SER A 2 1.16 5.38 7.88
N TYR A 3 2.13 4.45 7.84
CA TYR A 3 3.32 4.48 8.69
C TYR A 3 4.55 3.98 7.92
N GLU A 4 5.74 4.38 8.36
CA GLU A 4 7.00 3.87 7.80
C GLU A 4 7.40 2.56 8.52
N ALA A 5 7.84 1.59 7.74
CA ALA A 5 8.34 0.30 8.23
C ALA A 5 9.57 -0.11 7.43
N THR A 6 10.35 -1.04 7.98
CA THR A 6 11.47 -1.64 7.25
C THR A 6 11.07 -3.05 6.84
N VAL A 7 10.95 -3.30 5.54
CA VAL A 7 10.67 -4.61 4.96
C VAL A 7 11.90 -5.04 4.18
N GLU A 8 12.47 -6.20 4.52
CA GLU A 8 13.67 -6.75 3.87
C GLU A 8 14.87 -5.77 3.79
N GLY A 9 15.06 -4.96 4.84
CA GLY A 9 16.14 -3.96 4.90
C GLY A 9 15.90 -2.69 4.10
N LYS A 10 14.76 -2.58 3.40
CA LYS A 10 14.33 -1.36 2.69
C LYS A 10 13.30 -0.59 3.52
N VAL A 11 13.44 0.73 3.54
CA VAL A 11 12.44 1.62 4.18
C VAL A 11 11.25 1.78 3.24
N VAL A 12 10.08 1.34 3.70
CA VAL A 12 8.82 1.37 2.97
C VAL A 12 7.78 2.19 3.72
N ASN A 13 6.88 2.83 2.98
CA ASN A 13 5.68 3.43 3.52
C ASN A 13 4.54 2.42 3.39
N ILE A 14 3.97 2.00 4.53
CA ILE A 14 2.81 1.14 4.58
C ILE A 14 1.56 2.01 4.63
N LEU A 15 0.62 1.73 3.73
CA LEU A 15 -0.73 2.27 3.67
C LEU A 15 -1.71 1.22 4.20
N VAL A 16 -2.43 1.57 5.26
CA VAL A 16 -3.50 0.74 5.82
C VAL A 16 -4.84 1.32 5.38
N VAL A 17 -5.55 0.56 4.57
CA VAL A 17 -6.90 0.86 4.08
C VAL A 17 -7.90 0.07 4.91
N GLY A 18 -8.13 0.50 6.16
CA GLY A 18 -9.12 -0.11 7.07
C GLY A 18 -9.09 -1.64 7.09
N ARG A 19 -10.26 -2.28 6.88
CA ARG A 19 -10.42 -3.74 6.76
C ARG A 19 -10.26 -4.26 5.32
N ILE A 20 -9.94 -3.39 4.38
CA ILE A 20 -9.89 -3.72 2.95
C ILE A 20 -8.53 -4.28 2.56
N GLY A 21 -7.44 -3.75 3.15
CA GLY A 21 -6.11 -4.28 2.89
C GLY A 21 -5.00 -3.36 3.35
N MET A 22 -3.78 -3.90 3.32
CA MET A 22 -2.55 -3.18 3.59
C MET A 22 -1.70 -3.18 2.33
N PHE A 23 -1.07 -2.06 2.05
CA PHE A 23 -0.19 -1.87 0.90
C PHE A 23 1.11 -1.28 1.39
N TYR A 24 2.22 -1.51 0.69
CA TYR A 24 3.47 -0.82 0.95
C TYR A 24 4.08 -0.31 -0.35
N GLN A 25 4.88 0.72 -0.21
CA GLN A 25 5.69 1.25 -1.29
C GLN A 25 7.06 1.66 -0.77
N THR A 26 8.12 1.29 -1.48
CA THR A 26 9.49 1.74 -1.15
C THR A 26 9.61 3.25 -1.27
N LYS A 27 10.52 3.86 -0.50
CA LYS A 27 10.79 5.31 -0.61
C LYS A 27 11.25 5.73 -2.00
N ASP A 28 11.96 4.84 -2.69
CA ASP A 28 12.42 5.05 -4.06
C ASP A 28 11.28 4.91 -5.09
N GLU A 29 10.05 4.66 -4.61
CA GLU A 29 8.85 4.30 -5.34
C GLU A 29 9.02 3.04 -6.20
N THR A 30 10.21 2.43 -6.25
CA THR A 30 10.64 1.32 -7.12
C THR A 30 9.72 0.12 -7.06
N GLU A 31 9.34 -0.27 -5.85
CA GLU A 31 8.56 -1.45 -5.57
C GLU A 31 7.30 -1.07 -4.81
N THR A 32 6.24 -1.78 -5.13
CA THR A 32 4.95 -1.67 -4.45
C THR A 32 4.49 -3.09 -4.18
N GLY A 33 3.94 -3.31 -3.01
CA GLY A 33 3.32 -4.59 -2.72
C GLY A 33 2.10 -4.43 -1.87
N VAL A 34 1.37 -5.52 -1.78
CA VAL A 34 0.10 -5.64 -1.08
C VAL A 34 0.18 -6.80 -0.13
N TRP A 35 -0.47 -6.66 1.01
CA TRP A 35 -0.61 -7.74 1.96
C TRP A 35 -1.66 -8.72 1.45
N ASN A 36 -1.22 -9.93 1.12
CA ASN A 36 -2.10 -11.02 0.78
C ASN A 36 -2.44 -11.80 2.06
N ASN A 37 -3.71 -11.75 2.47
CA ASN A 37 -4.16 -12.42 3.69
C ASN A 37 -4.30 -13.94 3.52
N ASP A 38 -4.45 -14.42 2.29
CA ASP A 38 -4.56 -15.86 2.00
C ASP A 38 -3.21 -16.56 2.10
N SER A 39 -2.15 -15.94 1.55
CA SER A 39 -0.76 -16.42 1.69
C SER A 39 -0.06 -15.89 2.94
N GLN A 40 -0.71 -14.99 3.70
CA GLN A 40 -0.14 -14.27 4.83
C GLN A 40 1.23 -13.66 4.52
N SER A 41 1.38 -13.11 3.30
CA SER A 41 2.64 -12.63 2.78
C SER A 41 2.48 -11.32 2.01
N TRP A 42 3.57 -10.58 1.90
CA TRP A 42 3.67 -9.45 1.00
C TRP A 42 3.83 -9.94 -0.44
N GLU A 43 2.94 -9.49 -1.32
CA GLU A 43 2.97 -9.79 -2.75
C GLU A 43 3.33 -8.52 -3.52
N ILE A 44 4.40 -8.58 -4.30
CA ILE A 44 4.87 -7.45 -5.11
C ILE A 44 3.95 -7.32 -6.31
N ILE A 45 3.41 -6.12 -6.51
CA ILE A 45 2.51 -5.80 -7.62
C ILE A 45 3.11 -4.72 -8.49
N ASP A 46 3.33 -5.05 -9.76
CA ASP A 46 3.73 -4.08 -10.76
C ASP A 46 2.52 -3.39 -11.40
N GLY A 47 2.65 -2.10 -11.70
CA GLY A 47 1.60 -1.29 -12.34
C GLY A 47 0.71 -0.46 -11.39
N TYR A 48 0.74 -0.73 -10.07
CA TYR A 48 -0.10 -0.02 -9.09
C TYR A 48 0.65 1.04 -8.26
N ARG A 49 1.87 1.39 -8.66
CA ARG A 49 2.71 2.41 -8.01
C ARG A 49 2.02 3.76 -7.82
N ARG A 50 1.31 4.24 -8.86
CA ARG A 50 0.63 5.55 -8.84
C ARG A 50 -0.50 5.58 -7.80
N PRO A 51 -1.50 4.69 -7.85
CA PRO A 51 -2.58 4.70 -6.88
C PRO A 51 -2.12 4.40 -5.45
N VAL A 52 -1.11 3.56 -5.22
CA VAL A 52 -0.59 3.33 -3.86
C VAL A 52 0.09 4.59 -3.31
N ARG A 53 0.89 5.27 -4.13
CA ARG A 53 1.53 6.54 -3.74
C ARG A 53 0.50 7.61 -3.40
N ASP A 54 -0.52 7.76 -4.23
CA ASP A 54 -1.57 8.73 -4.03
C ASP A 54 -2.36 8.38 -2.75
N GLY A 55 -2.56 7.08 -2.48
CA GLY A 55 -3.16 6.60 -1.24
C GLY A 55 -2.35 6.91 0.01
N ILE A 56 -1.04 6.73 -0.05
CA ILE A 56 -0.13 7.14 1.03
C ILE A 56 -0.22 8.64 1.27
N ARG A 57 -0.25 9.45 0.20
CA ARG A 57 -0.38 10.91 0.31
C ARG A 57 -1.71 11.32 0.94
N MET A 58 -2.82 10.70 0.54
CA MET A 58 -4.12 10.94 1.16
C MET A 58 -4.15 10.50 2.63
N ALA A 59 -3.57 9.35 2.96
CA ALA A 59 -3.47 8.86 4.34
C ALA A 59 -2.61 9.77 5.22
N LYS A 60 -1.55 10.38 4.66
CA LYS A 60 -0.74 11.43 5.30
C LYS A 60 -1.43 12.81 5.32
N LYS A 61 -2.67 12.93 4.81
CA LYS A 61 -3.41 14.19 4.65
C LYS A 61 -2.67 15.23 3.79
N LEU A 62 -1.76 14.79 2.94
CA LEU A 62 -0.98 15.64 2.03
C LEU A 62 -1.73 15.93 0.72
N ALA A 63 -2.75 15.14 0.42
CA ALA A 63 -3.64 15.31 -0.72
C ALA A 63 -5.09 15.42 -0.22
N PRO A 64 -5.96 16.17 -0.93
CA PRO A 64 -7.39 16.16 -0.65
C PRO A 64 -7.93 14.73 -0.76
N THR A 65 -8.96 14.41 0.02
CA THR A 65 -9.63 13.11 -0.06
C THR A 65 -10.25 12.96 -1.45
N ASP A 66 -9.63 12.12 -2.28
CA ASP A 66 -10.05 11.85 -3.64
C ASP A 66 -10.31 10.34 -3.80
N MET A 67 -10.99 9.95 -4.88
CA MET A 67 -11.18 8.54 -5.21
C MET A 67 -9.86 7.89 -5.58
N LEU A 68 -9.51 6.83 -4.86
CA LEU A 68 -8.28 6.11 -5.06
C LEU A 68 -8.55 4.74 -5.65
N THR A 69 -8.02 4.48 -6.84
CA THR A 69 -8.19 3.20 -7.54
C THR A 69 -7.10 2.22 -7.13
N ILE A 70 -7.27 1.57 -5.99
CA ILE A 70 -6.37 0.51 -5.53
C ILE A 70 -6.91 -0.86 -5.93
N PRO A 71 -6.05 -1.80 -6.34
CA PRO A 71 -6.45 -3.19 -6.50
C PRO A 71 -6.77 -3.75 -5.12
N VAL A 72 -8.06 -3.96 -4.86
CA VAL A 72 -8.49 -4.72 -3.70
C VAL A 72 -8.22 -6.19 -3.96
N LEU A 73 -7.12 -6.72 -3.41
CA LEU A 73 -7.02 -8.16 -3.19
C LEU A 73 -8.11 -8.51 -2.19
N LYS A 74 -9.09 -9.29 -2.65
CA LYS A 74 -10.22 -9.75 -1.85
C LYS A 74 -9.66 -10.63 -0.72
N GLY A 75 -9.33 -10.02 0.42
CA GLY A 75 -9.27 -10.74 1.68
C GLY A 75 -10.61 -11.44 1.89
N GLY A 76 -10.55 -12.74 2.19
CA GLY A 76 -11.66 -13.68 2.23
C GLY A 76 -13.00 -13.17 2.78
N ALA A 77 -14.05 -13.74 2.21
CA ALA A 77 -15.43 -13.68 2.69
C ALA A 77 -15.58 -14.19 4.13
#